data_AF-A0A8C9BUT0-F1
#
_entry.id   AF-A0A8C9BUT0-F1
#
_cell.length_a   1.000
_cell.length_b   1.000
_cell.length_c   1.000
_cell.angle_alpha   90.00
_cell.angle_beta   90.00
_cell.angle_gamma   90.00
#
_symmetry.space_group_name_H-M   'P 1'
#
loop_
_entity.id
_entity.type
_entity.pdbx_description
1 polymer ?
#
loop_
_entity_poly.entity_id
_entity_poly.type
_entity_poly.pdbx_seq_one_letter_code
_entity_poly.pdbx_strand_id
1 'polypeptide(L)'
;MKPVSLLLAVALGTATVVSAGPAVIECWFVEDAGGGRLSKKPSALLLRQSSESPPPRPDLDPERYLKVHAVLTVLTHTPTPRIRMGQDALLDLSFAYTPPTPKAATSLAPGPPPFGLEWRRQHLGKGHLMLAATPGLSGPMPAAREGAVAFAGWDDDEPFGPWTGNGTFWLPAVEPFQEGTYLATVHLPYLQGQTTLELAVQKPPKVTLTPAPLIWAAPGEAPPELLCLVSHFYPSEGLEVEWELWGGQEGRFQKAEGQRWLSALSHHSDGSVSLSAHLQPPPVTTGQHGTRYVCRVHHPSLPALGRRAEVTLQVAGLSGPSLEDGVGLFLSAFLLLGLVNVLGWAAAYLATSKDSVEK
;
A
#
# COMPACT_ATOMS: atom_id res chain seq x y z
N MET A 1 -5.44 -40.98 -50.45
CA MET A 1 -5.58 -41.33 -49.02
C MET A 1 -4.35 -40.79 -48.31
N LYS A 2 -4.52 -39.77 -47.46
CA LYS A 2 -3.42 -38.95 -46.90
C LYS A 2 -2.83 -39.64 -45.66
N PRO A 3 -1.52 -39.62 -45.44
CA PRO A 3 -0.92 -40.09 -44.20
C PRO A 3 -1.24 -39.10 -43.06
N VAL A 4 -1.75 -39.64 -41.95
CA VAL A 4 -2.02 -38.90 -40.72
C VAL A 4 -0.70 -38.77 -39.95
N SER A 5 -0.14 -37.57 -39.90
CA SER A 5 0.95 -37.23 -38.97
C SER A 5 0.37 -37.08 -37.56
N LEU A 6 0.73 -38.00 -36.66
CA LEU A 6 0.44 -37.90 -35.25
C LEU A 6 1.51 -37.00 -34.60
N LEU A 7 1.16 -35.74 -34.32
CA LEU A 7 1.98 -34.82 -33.53
C LEU A 7 1.79 -35.14 -32.04
N LEU A 8 2.78 -35.79 -31.43
CA LEU A 8 2.83 -36.03 -29.99
C LEU A 8 3.31 -34.75 -29.30
N ALA A 9 2.37 -33.96 -28.78
CA ALA A 9 2.71 -32.83 -27.91
C ALA A 9 3.05 -33.35 -26.51
N VAL A 10 4.34 -33.47 -26.22
CA VAL A 10 4.82 -33.70 -24.84
C VAL A 10 4.78 -32.36 -24.11
N ALA A 11 3.73 -32.14 -23.33
CA ALA A 11 3.69 -31.06 -22.36
C ALA A 11 4.61 -31.43 -21.19
N LEU A 12 5.83 -30.89 -21.18
CA LEU A 12 6.70 -30.89 -20.00
C LEU A 12 6.07 -29.98 -18.96
N GLY A 13 5.27 -30.58 -18.06
CA GLY A 13 4.80 -29.92 -16.85
C GLY A 13 6.02 -29.47 -16.04
N THR A 14 6.20 -28.17 -15.89
CA THR A 14 7.15 -27.59 -14.94
C THR A 14 6.71 -27.99 -13.55
N ALA A 15 7.30 -29.05 -13.01
CA ALA A 15 7.27 -29.30 -11.58
C ALA A 15 7.92 -28.09 -10.91
N THR A 16 7.12 -27.26 -10.25
CA THR A 16 7.62 -26.28 -9.30
C THR A 16 8.34 -27.08 -8.23
N VAL A 17 9.68 -27.10 -8.30
CA VAL A 17 10.51 -27.67 -7.24
C VAL A 17 10.20 -26.85 -6.00
N VAL A 18 9.40 -27.43 -5.10
CA VAL A 18 9.23 -26.93 -3.74
C VAL A 18 10.62 -27.01 -3.13
N SER A 19 11.32 -25.87 -3.11
CA SER A 19 12.65 -25.78 -2.50
C SER A 19 12.49 -26.17 -1.04
N ALA A 20 13.11 -27.29 -0.67
CA ALA A 20 13.09 -27.76 0.69
C ALA A 20 13.80 -26.67 1.53
N GLY A 21 13.08 -26.04 2.48
CA GLY A 21 13.62 -24.99 3.37
C GLY A 21 14.90 -25.39 4.13
N PRO A 22 15.48 -24.49 4.94
CA PRO A 22 16.77 -24.74 5.60
C PRO A 22 16.77 -26.03 6.44
N ALA A 23 17.85 -26.81 6.37
CA ALA A 23 18.05 -28.03 7.16
C ALA A 23 18.63 -27.74 8.56
N VAL A 24 19.37 -26.63 8.68
CA VAL A 24 19.99 -26.13 9.92
C VAL A 24 19.70 -24.64 10.03
N ILE A 25 19.40 -24.17 11.25
CA ILE A 25 19.29 -22.74 11.57
C ILE A 25 20.41 -22.37 12.55
N GLU A 26 21.28 -21.46 12.15
CA GLU A 26 22.25 -20.83 13.05
C GLU A 26 21.52 -19.92 14.05
N CYS A 27 21.86 -20.05 15.33
CA CYS A 27 21.22 -19.29 16.39
C CYS A 27 22.23 -18.90 17.48
N TRP A 28 21.76 -18.08 18.40
CA TRP A 28 22.54 -17.65 19.56
C TRP A 28 21.85 -18.11 20.83
N PHE A 29 22.56 -18.85 21.67
CA PHE A 29 22.15 -19.10 23.04
C PHE A 29 22.55 -17.90 23.91
N VAL A 30 21.58 -17.35 24.64
CA VAL A 30 21.76 -16.12 25.42
C VAL A 30 21.37 -16.39 26.87
N GLU A 31 22.28 -16.08 27.81
CA GLU A 31 22.04 -16.17 29.25
C GLU A 31 22.34 -14.82 29.91
N ASP A 32 21.52 -14.44 30.90
CA ASP A 32 21.83 -13.31 31.78
C ASP A 32 23.02 -13.68 32.67
N ALA A 33 24.12 -12.95 32.53
CA ALA A 33 25.34 -13.15 33.32
C ALA A 33 25.32 -12.34 34.63
N GLY A 34 24.20 -11.69 34.95
CA GLY A 34 24.04 -10.79 36.08
C GLY A 34 24.59 -9.39 35.81
N GLY A 35 24.12 -8.41 36.58
CA GLY A 35 24.58 -7.01 36.47
C GLY A 35 24.20 -6.32 35.15
N GLY A 36 23.16 -6.81 34.46
CA GLY A 36 22.72 -6.28 33.16
C GLY A 36 23.59 -6.72 31.98
N ARG A 37 24.49 -7.70 32.17
CA ARG A 37 25.37 -8.22 31.12
C ARG A 37 24.77 -9.49 30.51
N LEU A 38 24.64 -9.52 29.20
CA LEU A 38 24.22 -10.71 28.46
C LEU A 38 25.43 -11.49 27.96
N SER A 39 25.43 -12.80 28.17
CA SER A 39 26.38 -13.70 27.52
C SER A 39 25.73 -14.29 26.27
N LYS A 40 26.47 -14.35 25.15
CA LYS A 40 25.99 -14.88 23.87
C LYS A 40 26.95 -15.96 23.41
N LYS A 41 26.44 -17.13 23.04
CA LYS A 41 27.23 -18.27 22.56
C LYS A 41 26.62 -18.79 21.25
N PRO A 42 27.43 -19.11 20.22
CA PRO A 42 26.92 -19.63 18.96
C PRO A 42 26.29 -21.02 19.17
N SER A 43 25.24 -21.32 18.42
CA SER A 43 24.45 -22.56 18.52
C SER A 43 23.80 -22.86 17.17
N ALA A 44 23.33 -24.09 16.97
CA ALA A 44 22.64 -24.45 15.75
C ALA A 44 21.49 -25.44 16.02
N LEU A 45 20.36 -25.20 15.36
CA LEU A 45 19.18 -26.05 15.40
C LEU A 45 19.12 -26.94 14.15
N LEU A 46 19.13 -28.25 14.33
CA LEU A 46 18.96 -29.21 13.25
C LEU A 46 17.47 -29.52 13.06
N LEU A 47 16.91 -29.12 11.91
CA LEU A 47 15.49 -29.23 11.61
C LEU A 47 15.11 -30.52 10.87
N ARG A 48 15.98 -31.00 9.97
CA ARG A 48 15.72 -32.20 9.16
C ARG A 48 16.76 -33.27 9.40
N GLN A 49 16.29 -34.50 9.52
CA GLN A 49 17.11 -35.69 9.48
C GLN A 49 17.13 -36.19 8.03
N SER A 50 18.26 -36.04 7.33
CA SER A 50 18.56 -36.94 6.22
C SER A 50 18.93 -38.31 6.80
N SER A 51 18.92 -39.36 5.98
CA SER A 51 19.47 -40.68 6.35
C SER A 51 20.97 -40.62 6.71
N GLU A 52 21.64 -39.52 6.39
CA GLU A 52 23.04 -39.26 6.75
C GLU A 52 23.13 -38.71 8.18
N SER A 53 24.20 -39.09 8.88
CA SER A 53 24.55 -38.50 10.17
C SER A 53 24.56 -36.97 10.09
N PRO A 54 24.12 -36.24 11.14
CA PRO A 54 24.20 -34.79 11.18
C PRO A 54 25.60 -34.30 10.79
N PRO A 55 25.74 -33.25 9.97
CA PRO A 55 27.05 -32.74 9.60
C PRO A 55 27.84 -32.38 10.87
N PRO A 56 29.08 -32.85 11.03
CA PRO A 56 29.88 -32.56 12.23
C PRO A 56 30.17 -31.06 12.30
N ARG A 57 29.92 -30.47 13.47
CA ARG A 57 30.18 -29.05 13.78
C ARG A 57 31.23 -28.92 14.88
N PRO A 58 32.53 -29.08 14.56
CA PRO A 58 33.61 -28.93 15.55
C PRO A 58 33.78 -27.48 16.03
N ASP A 59 33.17 -26.53 15.33
CA ASP A 59 33.07 -25.11 15.68
C ASP A 59 32.08 -24.85 16.83
N LEU A 60 31.19 -25.81 17.13
CA LEU A 60 30.15 -25.68 18.15
C LEU A 60 30.37 -26.68 19.29
N ASP A 61 29.93 -26.25 20.48
CA ASP A 61 29.74 -27.14 21.61
C ASP A 61 28.66 -28.19 21.26
N PRO A 62 28.89 -29.51 21.41
CA PRO A 62 27.93 -30.55 21.07
C PRO A 62 26.58 -30.39 21.78
N GLU A 63 26.57 -29.84 22.99
CA GLU A 63 25.34 -29.55 23.74
C GLU A 63 24.51 -28.41 23.11
N ARG A 64 25.11 -27.64 22.21
CA ARG A 64 24.48 -26.52 21.48
C ARG A 64 24.19 -26.82 20.02
N TYR A 65 24.45 -28.05 19.58
CA TYR A 65 23.97 -28.57 18.32
C TYR A 65 22.71 -29.40 18.56
N LEU A 66 21.57 -28.71 18.57
CA LEU A 66 20.32 -29.24 19.11
C LEU A 66 19.52 -29.97 18.03
N LYS A 67 19.20 -31.24 18.32
CA LYS A 67 18.18 -31.98 17.57
C LYS A 67 16.81 -31.51 18.01
N VAL A 68 16.09 -30.83 17.11
CA VAL A 68 14.83 -30.17 17.46
C VAL A 68 13.67 -31.18 17.44
N HIS A 69 12.98 -31.31 18.57
CA HIS A 69 11.64 -31.85 18.64
C HIS A 69 10.74 -30.74 19.21
N ALA A 70 9.91 -30.14 18.36
CA ALA A 70 9.08 -29.01 18.75
C ALA A 70 7.77 -29.51 19.37
N VAL A 71 7.56 -29.19 20.64
CA VAL A 71 6.35 -29.56 21.40
C VAL A 71 5.23 -28.55 21.17
N LEU A 72 5.55 -27.26 21.16
CA LEU A 72 4.64 -26.16 20.82
C LEU A 72 5.33 -25.25 19.81
N THR A 73 4.67 -24.97 18.70
CA THR A 73 5.09 -23.96 17.73
C THR A 73 4.03 -22.88 17.65
N VAL A 74 4.45 -21.62 17.62
CA VAL A 74 3.57 -20.46 17.39
C VAL A 74 4.21 -19.65 16.27
N LEU A 75 3.46 -19.45 15.20
CA LEU A 75 3.96 -18.89 13.95
C LEU A 75 2.99 -17.85 13.40
N THR A 76 3.55 -16.83 12.77
CA THR A 76 2.83 -15.89 11.91
C THR A 76 3.47 -15.89 10.52
N HIS A 77 2.66 -15.97 9.48
CA HIS A 77 3.12 -15.86 8.09
C HIS A 77 3.23 -14.40 7.64
N THR A 78 2.62 -13.47 8.38
CA THR A 78 2.61 -12.03 8.08
C THR A 78 3.21 -11.25 9.26
N PRO A 79 4.55 -11.26 9.45
CA PRO A 79 5.18 -10.59 10.59
C PRO A 79 5.12 -9.06 10.49
N THR A 80 4.94 -8.49 9.29
CA THR A 80 4.89 -7.03 9.07
C THR A 80 3.68 -6.64 8.20
N PRO A 81 2.44 -6.86 8.68
CA PRO A 81 1.24 -6.62 7.88
C PRO A 81 1.06 -5.12 7.61
N ARG A 82 0.82 -4.77 6.34
CA ARG A 82 0.57 -3.40 5.90
C ARG A 82 -0.89 -3.23 5.48
N ILE A 83 -1.67 -2.60 6.34
CA ILE A 83 -3.13 -2.52 6.18
C ILE A 83 -3.52 -1.13 5.74
N ARG A 84 -4.49 -1.02 4.82
CA ARG A 84 -4.98 0.30 4.45
C ARG A 84 -5.83 0.87 5.58
N MET A 85 -5.63 2.16 5.84
CA MET A 85 -6.41 2.87 6.84
C MET A 85 -7.93 2.74 6.56
N GLY A 86 -8.70 2.44 7.61
CA GLY A 86 -10.14 2.20 7.57
C GLY A 86 -10.53 0.80 7.06
N GLN A 87 -9.58 -0.06 6.68
CA GLN A 87 -9.83 -1.48 6.41
C GLN A 87 -9.57 -2.32 7.66
N ASP A 88 -10.15 -3.51 7.67
CA ASP A 88 -9.92 -4.48 8.73
C ASP A 88 -8.52 -5.10 8.61
N ALA A 89 -7.83 -5.24 9.74
CA ALA A 89 -6.57 -5.99 9.82
C ALA A 89 -6.84 -7.43 10.27
N LEU A 90 -6.30 -8.37 9.51
CA LEU A 90 -6.19 -9.77 9.89
C LEU A 90 -4.73 -10.09 10.18
N LEU A 91 -4.42 -10.25 11.46
CA LEU A 91 -3.10 -10.61 11.94
C LEU A 91 -2.99 -12.14 12.01
N ASP A 92 -2.24 -12.71 11.08
CA ASP A 92 -2.10 -14.16 10.97
C ASP A 92 -1.42 -14.77 12.20
N LEU A 93 -2.02 -15.83 12.73
CA LEU A 93 -1.47 -16.61 13.83
C LEU A 93 -1.92 -18.07 13.70
N SER A 94 -0.94 -18.94 13.61
CA SER A 94 -1.10 -20.38 13.62
C SER A 94 -0.22 -20.98 14.71
N PHE A 95 -0.66 -22.09 15.29
CA PHE A 95 0.14 -22.82 16.26
C PHE A 95 -0.05 -24.32 16.09
N ALA A 96 0.93 -25.11 16.52
CA ALA A 96 0.82 -26.56 16.54
C ALA A 96 1.33 -27.11 17.87
N TYR A 97 0.70 -28.18 18.33
CA TYR A 97 1.03 -28.84 19.58
C TYR A 97 1.21 -30.34 19.38
N THR A 98 2.35 -30.87 19.84
CA THR A 98 2.68 -32.29 19.83
C THR A 98 2.75 -32.80 21.28
N PRO A 99 1.88 -33.73 21.70
CA PRO A 99 1.87 -34.21 23.08
C PRO A 99 3.14 -35.04 23.41
N PRO A 100 3.73 -34.89 24.61
CA PRO A 100 5.06 -35.45 24.92
C PRO A 100 5.19 -36.99 24.91
N THR A 101 4.13 -37.78 25.11
CA THR A 101 4.13 -39.25 24.92
C THR A 101 2.71 -39.84 24.82
N PRO A 102 2.51 -40.97 24.11
CA PRO A 102 1.22 -41.67 24.05
C PRO A 102 0.73 -42.25 25.39
N LYS A 103 1.64 -42.56 26.34
CA LYS A 103 1.27 -42.99 27.71
C LYS A 103 0.77 -41.85 28.60
N ALA A 104 1.23 -40.62 28.37
CA ALA A 104 0.66 -39.45 29.03
C ALA A 104 -0.69 -39.05 28.40
N ALA A 105 -0.84 -39.26 27.08
CA ALA A 105 -2.10 -39.07 26.37
C ALA A 105 -3.22 -40.02 26.86
N THR A 106 -2.90 -41.24 27.32
CA THR A 106 -3.91 -42.14 27.91
C THR A 106 -4.52 -41.67 29.25
N SER A 107 -3.92 -40.66 29.91
CA SER A 107 -4.49 -40.06 31.14
C SER A 107 -5.28 -38.76 30.89
N LEU A 108 -5.16 -38.19 29.70
CA LEU A 108 -5.90 -36.99 29.28
C LEU A 108 -7.17 -37.42 28.55
N ALA A 109 -8.21 -36.59 28.60
CA ALA A 109 -9.40 -36.81 27.79
C ALA A 109 -9.00 -36.87 26.30
N PRO A 110 -9.65 -37.73 25.48
CA PRO A 110 -9.40 -37.76 24.03
C PRO A 110 -9.62 -36.39 23.40
N GLY A 111 -8.75 -36.00 22.47
CA GLY A 111 -8.85 -34.74 21.73
C GLY A 111 -7.93 -33.64 22.25
N PRO A 112 -7.96 -32.46 21.61
CA PRO A 112 -7.01 -31.39 21.88
C PRO A 112 -7.25 -30.72 23.24
N PRO A 113 -6.18 -30.36 23.98
CA PRO A 113 -6.32 -29.71 25.27
C PRO A 113 -6.87 -28.28 25.12
N PRO A 114 -7.53 -27.73 26.16
CA PRO A 114 -7.81 -26.31 26.17
C PRO A 114 -6.53 -25.48 26.10
N PHE A 115 -6.62 -24.33 25.46
CA PHE A 115 -5.51 -23.39 25.35
C PHE A 115 -5.98 -21.98 25.67
N GLY A 116 -5.04 -21.12 26.07
CA GLY A 116 -5.25 -19.69 26.21
C GLY A 116 -4.66 -18.95 25.01
N LEU A 117 -5.37 -17.94 24.52
CA LEU A 117 -4.89 -17.00 23.51
C LEU A 117 -4.85 -15.60 24.14
N GLU A 118 -3.73 -14.91 24.00
CA GLU A 118 -3.56 -13.54 24.44
C GLU A 118 -3.00 -12.68 23.30
N TRP A 119 -3.67 -11.57 23.00
CA TRP A 119 -3.19 -10.55 22.09
C TRP A 119 -2.96 -9.24 22.84
N ARG A 120 -1.75 -8.69 22.72
CA ARG A 120 -1.36 -7.42 23.32
C ARG A 120 -0.82 -6.47 22.26
N ARG A 121 -1.11 -5.18 22.38
CA ARG A 121 -0.45 -4.11 21.61
C ARG A 121 0.54 -3.38 22.50
N GLN A 122 1.80 -3.35 22.10
CA GLN A 122 2.86 -2.57 22.71
C GLN A 122 3.15 -1.34 21.85
N HIS A 123 2.90 -0.15 22.41
CA HIS A 123 3.18 1.12 21.75
C HIS A 123 3.86 2.06 22.76
N LEU A 124 5.01 2.63 22.41
CA LEU A 124 5.79 3.54 23.27
C LEU A 124 6.03 3.01 24.70
N GLY A 125 6.34 1.71 24.82
CA GLY A 125 6.61 1.06 26.12
C GLY A 125 5.39 0.71 26.97
N LYS A 126 4.16 1.03 26.52
CA LYS A 126 2.91 0.64 27.19
C LYS A 126 2.26 -0.53 26.46
N GLY A 127 2.11 -1.67 27.14
CA GLY A 127 1.44 -2.87 26.62
C GLY A 127 -0.02 -2.94 27.06
N HIS A 128 -0.96 -2.87 26.12
CA HIS A 128 -2.39 -3.00 26.38
C HIS A 128 -2.87 -4.37 25.93
N LEU A 129 -3.62 -5.07 26.80
CA LEU A 129 -4.31 -6.29 26.42
C LEU A 129 -5.46 -5.95 25.47
N MET A 130 -5.44 -6.52 24.27
CA MET A 130 -6.44 -6.30 23.23
C MET A 130 -7.52 -7.37 23.27
N LEU A 131 -7.12 -8.63 23.43
CA LEU A 131 -8.03 -9.78 23.48
C LEU A 131 -7.41 -10.90 24.31
N ALA A 132 -8.23 -11.58 25.09
CA ALA A 132 -7.87 -12.84 25.76
C ALA A 132 -9.03 -13.84 25.60
N ALA A 133 -8.70 -15.09 25.31
CA ALA A 133 -9.68 -16.17 25.16
C ALA A 133 -9.10 -17.48 25.68
N THR A 134 -9.95 -18.37 26.19
CA THR A 134 -9.55 -19.73 26.57
C THR A 134 -10.47 -20.79 25.94
N PRO A 135 -10.34 -21.07 24.63
CA PRO A 135 -11.16 -22.10 23.98
C PRO A 135 -11.05 -23.46 24.69
N GLY A 136 -12.18 -24.11 24.93
CA GLY A 136 -12.26 -25.37 25.69
C GLY A 136 -12.35 -25.19 27.22
N LEU A 137 -12.22 -23.97 27.75
CA LEU A 137 -12.44 -23.66 29.17
C LEU A 137 -13.43 -22.50 29.32
N SER A 138 -14.49 -22.72 30.09
CA SER A 138 -15.39 -21.64 30.49
C SER A 138 -14.80 -20.88 31.66
N GLY A 139 -14.55 -19.58 31.48
CA GLY A 139 -14.04 -18.71 32.53
C GLY A 139 -14.31 -17.24 32.21
N PRO A 140 -14.28 -16.35 33.21
CA PRO A 140 -14.42 -14.92 32.96
C PRO A 140 -13.21 -14.43 32.17
N MET A 141 -13.45 -13.90 30.97
CA MET A 141 -12.40 -13.33 30.12
C MET A 141 -12.42 -11.79 30.19
N PRO A 142 -11.26 -11.13 30.14
CA PRO A 142 -11.17 -9.69 29.95
C PRO A 142 -11.94 -9.25 28.71
N ALA A 143 -12.60 -8.09 28.78
CA ALA A 143 -13.31 -7.53 27.64
C ALA A 143 -12.34 -7.21 26.49
N ALA A 144 -12.70 -7.61 25.28
CA ALA A 144 -11.97 -7.24 24.08
C ALA A 144 -12.01 -5.72 23.86
N ARG A 145 -10.92 -5.16 23.33
CA ARG A 145 -10.78 -3.73 23.04
C ARG A 145 -10.96 -3.46 21.55
N GLU A 146 -11.43 -2.26 21.23
CA GLU A 146 -11.46 -1.73 19.86
C GLU A 146 -12.24 -2.64 18.88
N GLY A 147 -13.26 -3.35 19.38
CA GLY A 147 -14.07 -4.27 18.58
C GLY A 147 -13.33 -5.52 18.09
N ALA A 148 -12.13 -5.78 18.61
CA ALA A 148 -11.31 -6.89 18.16
C ALA A 148 -11.92 -8.25 18.48
N VAL A 149 -11.76 -9.20 17.56
CA VAL A 149 -12.09 -10.61 17.77
C VAL A 149 -10.93 -11.50 17.33
N ALA A 150 -10.97 -12.78 17.70
CA ALA A 150 -9.99 -13.74 17.25
C ALA A 150 -10.67 -15.03 16.80
N PHE A 151 -10.15 -15.64 15.74
CA PHE A 151 -10.56 -16.97 15.30
C PHE A 151 -9.71 -17.99 16.06
N ALA A 152 -10.06 -18.18 17.34
CA ALA A 152 -9.33 -19.04 18.26
C ALA A 152 -9.95 -20.44 18.31
N GLY A 153 -9.29 -21.44 17.72
CA GLY A 153 -9.75 -22.82 17.73
C GLY A 153 -8.70 -23.81 17.26
N TRP A 154 -8.91 -25.09 17.56
CA TRP A 154 -8.18 -26.19 16.93
C TRP A 154 -8.78 -26.48 15.56
N ASP A 155 -7.93 -26.84 14.60
CA ASP A 155 -8.35 -27.14 13.22
C ASP A 155 -9.00 -28.53 13.11
N ASP A 156 -8.58 -29.46 13.97
CA ASP A 156 -9.05 -30.84 14.05
C ASP A 156 -9.19 -31.31 15.51
N ASP A 157 -9.95 -32.38 15.71
CA ASP A 157 -10.22 -33.01 17.00
C ASP A 157 -9.62 -34.43 17.11
N GLU A 158 -8.51 -34.68 16.41
CA GLU A 158 -7.88 -36.01 16.38
C GLU A 158 -7.57 -36.51 17.80
N PRO A 159 -7.78 -37.80 18.13
CA PRO A 159 -7.74 -38.24 19.53
C PRO A 159 -6.38 -38.09 20.23
N PHE A 160 -5.28 -38.15 19.46
CA PHE A 160 -3.91 -38.23 20.00
C PHE A 160 -2.94 -37.17 19.44
N GLY A 161 -3.44 -36.26 18.60
CA GLY A 161 -2.62 -35.26 17.94
C GLY A 161 -1.55 -35.84 16.98
N PRO A 162 -0.59 -35.02 16.52
CA PRO A 162 -0.45 -33.59 16.82
C PRO A 162 -1.62 -32.77 16.28
N TRP A 163 -1.90 -31.65 16.92
CA TRP A 163 -2.98 -30.75 16.53
C TRP A 163 -2.42 -29.44 15.98
N THR A 164 -3.10 -28.87 15.00
CA THR A 164 -2.89 -27.48 14.58
C THR A 164 -4.06 -26.62 15.01
N GLY A 165 -3.80 -25.35 15.28
CA GLY A 165 -4.81 -24.40 15.69
C GLY A 165 -4.57 -23.02 15.10
N ASN A 166 -5.66 -22.27 15.05
CA ASN A 166 -5.71 -20.91 14.57
C ASN A 166 -5.96 -19.97 15.76
N GLY A 167 -5.31 -18.82 15.76
CA GLY A 167 -5.57 -17.74 16.71
C GLY A 167 -5.49 -16.37 16.06
N THR A 168 -5.76 -16.30 14.75
CA THR A 168 -5.74 -15.09 13.93
C THR A 168 -6.59 -13.99 14.56
N PHE A 169 -6.03 -12.78 14.62
CA PHE A 169 -6.67 -11.63 15.25
C PHE A 169 -7.24 -10.68 14.21
N TRP A 170 -8.49 -10.30 14.40
CA TRP A 170 -9.22 -9.38 13.54
C TRP A 170 -9.46 -8.07 14.29
N LEU A 171 -8.95 -6.99 13.73
CA LEU A 171 -9.13 -5.63 14.22
C LEU A 171 -9.90 -4.81 13.16
N PRO A 172 -11.13 -4.38 13.45
CA PRO A 172 -11.93 -3.67 12.46
C PRO A 172 -11.44 -2.24 12.23
N ALA A 173 -11.61 -1.75 11.00
CA ALA A 173 -11.43 -0.35 10.60
C ALA A 173 -10.17 0.33 11.17
N VAL A 174 -8.98 -0.15 10.77
CA VAL A 174 -7.72 0.24 11.39
C VAL A 174 -7.37 1.72 11.18
N GLU A 175 -7.02 2.38 12.28
CA GLU A 175 -6.59 3.78 12.34
C GLU A 175 -5.11 3.93 12.73
N PRO A 176 -4.46 5.07 12.43
CA PRO A 176 -3.05 5.29 12.73
C PRO A 176 -2.65 5.08 14.20
N PHE A 177 -3.52 5.40 15.15
CA PHE A 177 -3.22 5.22 16.58
C PHE A 177 -3.11 3.76 17.02
N GLN A 178 -3.62 2.83 16.18
CA GLN A 178 -3.58 1.39 16.43
C GLN A 178 -2.30 0.73 15.86
N GLU A 179 -1.44 1.52 15.20
CA GLU A 179 -0.15 1.07 14.67
C GLU A 179 0.83 0.68 15.80
N GLY A 180 1.69 -0.29 15.50
CA GLY A 180 2.80 -0.69 16.37
C GLY A 180 2.94 -2.19 16.52
N THR A 181 3.60 -2.58 17.60
CA THR A 181 3.99 -3.97 17.84
C THR A 181 2.87 -4.74 18.52
N TYR A 182 2.39 -5.82 17.89
CA TYR A 182 1.41 -6.75 18.44
C TYR A 182 2.12 -8.03 18.87
N LEU A 183 1.79 -8.49 20.07
CA LEU A 183 2.32 -9.71 20.67
C LEU A 183 1.17 -10.70 20.79
N ALA A 184 1.37 -11.89 20.24
CA ALA A 184 0.44 -13.00 20.35
C ALA A 184 1.08 -14.11 21.18
N THR A 185 0.40 -14.49 22.27
CA THR A 185 0.86 -15.54 23.17
C THR A 185 -0.18 -16.66 23.24
N VAL A 186 0.25 -17.88 22.94
CA VAL A 186 -0.53 -19.10 23.11
C VAL A 186 -0.07 -19.79 24.38
N HIS A 187 -1.01 -20.05 25.28
CA HIS A 187 -0.80 -20.69 26.57
C HIS A 187 -1.36 -22.10 26.55
N LEU A 188 -0.54 -23.07 26.91
CA LEU A 188 -0.91 -24.46 27.18
C LEU A 188 -0.49 -24.80 28.62
N PRO A 189 -0.94 -25.93 29.18
CA PRO A 189 -0.49 -26.36 30.50
C PRO A 189 1.05 -26.39 30.57
N TYR A 190 1.63 -25.52 31.41
CA TYR A 190 3.08 -25.34 31.62
C TYR A 190 3.90 -24.84 30.42
N LEU A 191 3.26 -24.56 29.28
CA LEU A 191 3.93 -24.12 28.06
C LEU A 191 3.35 -22.80 27.58
N GLN A 192 4.21 -21.91 27.09
CA GLN A 192 3.77 -20.71 26.39
C GLN A 192 4.66 -20.48 25.17
N GLY A 193 4.03 -20.10 24.06
CA GLY A 193 4.72 -19.66 22.86
C GLY A 193 4.27 -18.25 22.51
N GLN A 194 5.21 -17.39 22.15
CA GLN A 194 4.93 -15.99 21.81
C GLN A 194 5.53 -15.66 20.45
N THR A 195 4.78 -14.92 19.65
CA THR A 195 5.25 -14.30 18.41
C THR A 195 4.93 -12.81 18.39
N THR A 196 5.69 -12.07 17.59
CA THR A 196 5.61 -10.62 17.48
C THR A 196 5.32 -10.22 16.04
N LEU A 197 4.37 -9.31 15.85
CA LEU A 197 3.98 -8.74 14.57
C LEU A 197 4.11 -7.22 14.64
N GLU A 198 4.52 -6.58 13.55
CA GLU A 198 4.62 -5.12 13.43
C GLU A 198 3.53 -4.63 12.45
N LEU A 199 2.38 -4.23 12.99
CA LEU A 199 1.28 -3.70 12.18
C LEU A 199 1.63 -2.29 11.73
N ALA A 200 1.68 -2.09 10.41
CA ALA A 200 1.86 -0.78 9.79
C ALA A 200 0.59 -0.36 9.05
N VAL A 201 0.23 0.92 9.18
CA VAL A 201 -0.96 1.50 8.53
C VAL A 201 -0.52 2.31 7.32
N GLN A 202 -1.29 2.24 6.23
CA GLN A 202 -0.99 3.01 5.03
C GLN A 202 -2.23 3.60 4.36
N LYS A 203 -2.11 4.79 3.79
CA LYS A 203 -3.16 5.43 3.00
C LYS A 203 -2.53 6.09 1.78
N PRO A 204 -2.95 5.74 0.55
CA PRO A 204 -2.40 6.34 -0.65
C PRO A 204 -2.85 7.81 -0.80
N PRO A 205 -1.93 8.73 -1.15
CA PRO A 205 -2.26 10.12 -1.37
C PRO A 205 -3.18 10.29 -2.58
N LYS A 206 -4.10 11.26 -2.47
CA LYS A 206 -4.80 11.83 -3.61
C LYS A 206 -4.03 13.07 -4.08
N VAL A 207 -3.54 13.02 -5.31
CA VAL A 207 -2.72 14.08 -5.90
C VAL A 207 -3.57 14.89 -6.86
N THR A 208 -3.69 16.19 -6.61
CA THR A 208 -4.42 17.14 -7.44
C THR A 208 -3.56 18.35 -7.73
N LEU A 209 -3.64 18.89 -8.95
CA LEU A 209 -2.86 20.03 -9.39
C LEU A 209 -3.80 21.21 -9.67
N THR A 210 -3.42 22.40 -9.23
CA THR A 210 -4.18 23.64 -9.41
C THR A 210 -3.24 24.78 -9.79
N PRO A 211 -3.56 25.60 -10.82
CA PRO A 211 -4.69 25.47 -11.75
C PRO A 211 -4.55 24.27 -12.71
N ALA A 212 -5.66 23.66 -13.11
CA ALA A 212 -5.73 22.57 -14.09
C ALA A 212 -7.05 22.69 -14.89
N PRO A 213 -7.14 22.18 -16.13
CA PRO A 213 -6.17 21.35 -16.87
C PRO A 213 -5.14 22.15 -17.69
N LEU A 214 -5.28 23.48 -17.73
CA LEU A 214 -4.49 24.36 -18.58
C LEU A 214 -4.12 25.67 -17.87
N ILE A 215 -2.93 26.15 -18.17
CA ILE A 215 -2.37 27.44 -17.71
C ILE A 215 -1.88 28.21 -18.94
N TRP A 216 -1.84 29.52 -18.83
CA TRP A 216 -1.39 30.39 -19.90
C TRP A 216 -0.45 31.48 -19.38
N ALA A 217 0.43 31.94 -20.27
CA ALA A 217 1.34 33.06 -20.01
C ALA A 217 1.74 33.71 -21.35
N ALA A 218 2.00 35.01 -21.33
CA ALA A 218 2.59 35.68 -22.48
C ALA A 218 4.08 35.32 -22.63
N PRO A 219 4.66 35.39 -23.84
CA PRO A 219 6.11 35.24 -24.01
C PRO A 219 6.88 36.24 -23.13
N GLY A 220 7.82 35.75 -22.32
CA GLY A 220 8.57 36.57 -21.37
C GLY A 220 7.88 36.82 -20.03
N GLU A 221 6.68 36.30 -19.82
CA GLU A 221 5.95 36.33 -18.54
C GLU A 221 6.02 34.98 -17.84
N ALA A 222 6.02 34.98 -16.50
CA ALA A 222 5.95 33.77 -15.71
C ALA A 222 4.49 33.26 -15.61
N PRO A 223 4.24 31.96 -15.82
CA PRO A 223 2.94 31.36 -15.54
C PRO A 223 2.51 31.54 -14.09
N PRO A 224 1.21 31.37 -13.79
CA PRO A 224 0.73 31.38 -12.41
C PRO A 224 1.40 30.27 -11.59
N GLU A 225 1.47 30.49 -10.28
CA GLU A 225 1.96 29.49 -9.32
C GLU A 225 1.17 28.19 -9.44
N LEU A 226 1.90 27.07 -9.51
CA LEU A 226 1.33 25.73 -9.52
C LEU A 226 1.35 25.14 -8.11
N LEU A 227 0.17 24.74 -7.65
CA LEU A 227 -0.02 24.09 -6.36
C LEU A 227 -0.42 22.63 -6.60
N CYS A 228 0.45 21.71 -6.18
CA CYS A 228 0.20 20.29 -6.14
C CYS A 228 -0.22 19.88 -4.73
N LEU A 229 -1.52 19.64 -4.55
CA LEU A 229 -2.09 19.22 -3.28
C LEU A 229 -2.00 17.69 -3.16
N VAL A 230 -1.27 17.24 -2.15
CA VAL A 230 -1.12 15.83 -1.77
C VAL A 230 -2.00 15.59 -0.53
N SER A 231 -3.19 15.07 -0.77
CA SER A 231 -4.24 14.98 0.27
C SER A 231 -4.43 13.58 0.84
N HIS A 232 -4.76 13.54 2.14
CA HIS A 232 -5.14 12.38 2.93
C HIS A 232 -4.25 11.14 2.75
N PHE A 233 -2.97 11.26 3.11
CA PHE A 233 -2.02 10.15 3.06
C PHE A 233 -1.46 9.80 4.43
N TYR A 234 -0.89 8.60 4.55
CA TYR A 234 -0.21 8.09 5.73
C TYR A 234 0.69 6.91 5.33
N PRO A 235 1.91 6.73 5.88
CA PRO A 235 2.56 7.58 6.89
C PRO A 235 3.05 8.94 6.32
N SER A 236 3.49 9.85 7.19
CA SER A 236 4.11 11.11 6.77
C SER A 236 5.53 10.93 6.21
N GLU A 237 6.21 9.87 6.64
CA GLU A 237 7.59 9.58 6.25
C GLU A 237 7.67 8.94 4.87
N GLY A 238 8.75 9.25 4.13
CA GLY A 238 8.98 8.72 2.79
C GLY A 238 8.12 9.35 1.69
N LEU A 239 7.45 10.48 1.95
CA LEU A 239 6.84 11.29 0.90
C LEU A 239 7.91 12.11 0.18
N GLU A 240 7.97 11.98 -1.14
CA GLU A 240 8.80 12.83 -2.00
C GLU A 240 7.95 13.42 -3.12
N VAL A 241 8.15 14.71 -3.39
CA VAL A 241 7.44 15.44 -4.46
C VAL A 241 8.46 16.00 -5.45
N GLU A 242 8.30 15.62 -6.71
CA GLU A 242 9.12 16.06 -7.82
C GLU A 242 8.29 16.85 -8.83
N TRP A 243 8.93 17.86 -9.40
CA TRP A 243 8.34 18.68 -10.46
C TRP A 243 9.08 18.46 -11.77
N GLU A 244 8.31 18.30 -12.82
CA GLU A 244 8.81 17.90 -14.12
C GLU A 244 8.15 18.69 -15.25
N LEU A 245 8.86 18.78 -16.36
CA LEU A 245 8.37 19.37 -17.59
C LEU A 245 8.43 18.34 -18.70
N TRP A 246 7.29 18.13 -19.35
CA TRP A 246 7.09 17.16 -20.43
C TRP A 246 6.77 17.93 -21.70
N GLY A 247 7.55 17.74 -22.76
CA GLY A 247 7.32 18.38 -24.06
C GLY A 247 8.43 19.34 -24.48
N GLY A 248 8.63 19.44 -25.79
CA GLY A 248 9.83 19.94 -26.46
C GLY A 248 10.28 18.91 -27.50
N GLN A 249 11.09 19.30 -28.50
CA GLN A 249 11.47 18.51 -29.69
C GLN A 249 12.00 17.09 -29.43
N GLU A 250 12.31 16.70 -28.18
CA GLU A 250 12.88 15.39 -27.82
C GLU A 250 11.99 14.45 -26.99
N GLY A 251 10.77 14.83 -26.57
CA GLY A 251 9.89 13.94 -25.79
C GLY A 251 10.51 13.39 -24.49
N ARG A 252 11.62 13.99 -24.04
CA ARG A 252 12.36 13.61 -22.84
C ARG A 252 11.79 14.30 -21.61
N PHE A 253 11.73 13.55 -20.52
CA PHE A 253 11.50 14.06 -19.18
C PHE A 253 12.64 15.02 -18.79
N GLN A 254 12.29 16.23 -18.34
CA GLN A 254 13.23 17.15 -17.71
C GLN A 254 12.70 17.61 -16.35
N LYS A 255 13.61 17.87 -15.41
CA LYS A 255 13.25 18.47 -14.12
C LYS A 255 12.74 19.90 -14.35
N ALA A 256 11.60 20.24 -13.78
CA ALA A 256 11.05 21.59 -13.94
C ALA A 256 11.95 22.61 -13.24
N GLU A 257 12.25 23.70 -13.95
CA GLU A 257 12.93 24.87 -13.40
C GLU A 257 11.94 25.76 -12.64
N GLY A 258 12.46 26.65 -11.81
CA GLY A 258 11.66 27.59 -11.00
C GLY A 258 11.88 27.44 -9.49
N GLN A 259 11.24 28.32 -8.73
CA GLN A 259 11.26 28.27 -7.27
C GLN A 259 10.26 27.22 -6.79
N ARG A 260 10.67 26.35 -5.87
CA ARG A 260 9.84 25.28 -5.31
C ARG A 260 9.94 25.23 -3.81
N TRP A 261 8.82 25.03 -3.15
CA TRP A 261 8.73 24.90 -1.70
C TRP A 261 7.59 23.97 -1.31
N LEU A 262 7.63 23.48 -0.07
CA LEU A 262 6.60 22.62 0.49
C LEU A 262 5.94 23.34 1.67
N SER A 263 4.64 23.15 1.83
CA SER A 263 3.92 23.60 3.02
C SER A 263 4.29 22.72 4.22
N ALA A 264 3.98 23.21 5.42
CA ALA A 264 3.94 22.35 6.60
C ALA A 264 2.87 21.25 6.45
N LEU A 265 3.02 20.17 7.21
CA LEU A 265 2.03 19.09 7.25
C LEU A 265 0.75 19.58 7.94
N SER A 266 -0.38 19.30 7.31
CA SER A 266 -1.71 19.49 7.88
C SER A 266 -2.24 18.15 8.39
N HIS A 267 -2.54 18.08 9.69
CA HIS A 267 -3.09 16.88 10.32
C HIS A 267 -4.61 16.88 10.28
N HIS A 268 -5.19 15.73 9.93
CA HIS A 268 -6.64 15.53 9.92
C HIS A 268 -7.09 14.76 11.16
N SER A 269 -8.38 14.86 11.49
CA SER A 269 -8.96 14.15 12.63
C SER A 269 -8.95 12.63 12.47
N ASP A 270 -8.90 12.13 11.24
CA ASP A 270 -8.75 10.70 10.94
C ASP A 270 -7.31 10.21 11.16
N GLY A 271 -6.37 11.10 11.49
CA GLY A 271 -4.95 10.79 11.67
C GLY A 271 -4.14 10.77 10.37
N SER A 272 -4.78 10.96 9.21
CA SER A 272 -4.07 11.18 7.95
C SER A 272 -3.47 12.58 7.90
N VAL A 273 -2.50 12.79 7.00
CA VAL A 273 -1.85 14.07 6.79
C VAL A 273 -2.03 14.56 5.37
N SER A 274 -1.81 15.85 5.15
CA SER A 274 -1.80 16.47 3.83
C SER A 274 -0.71 17.52 3.73
N LEU A 275 -0.23 17.73 2.51
CA LEU A 275 0.84 18.65 2.20
C LEU A 275 0.60 19.26 0.82
N SER A 276 0.97 20.53 0.66
CA SER A 276 0.94 21.23 -0.62
C SER A 276 2.37 21.47 -1.08
N ALA A 277 2.67 21.07 -2.31
CA ALA A 277 3.91 21.44 -2.99
C ALA A 277 3.62 22.58 -3.95
N HIS A 278 4.48 23.58 -3.94
CA HIS A 278 4.32 24.79 -4.72
C HIS A 278 5.48 24.90 -5.73
N LEU A 279 5.16 25.35 -6.94
CA LEU A 279 6.12 25.64 -7.99
C LEU A 279 5.78 26.99 -8.62
N GLN A 280 6.71 27.93 -8.58
CA GLN A 280 6.67 29.14 -9.37
C GLN A 280 7.51 28.95 -10.64
N PRO A 281 6.90 28.73 -11.81
CA PRO A 281 7.64 28.49 -13.04
C PRO A 281 8.37 29.76 -13.52
N PRO A 282 9.49 29.63 -14.25
CA PRO A 282 10.20 30.77 -14.82
C PRO A 282 9.40 31.37 -16.00
N PRO A 283 9.79 32.58 -16.47
CA PRO A 283 9.24 33.16 -17.68
C PRO A 283 9.33 32.25 -18.91
N VAL A 284 8.24 32.14 -19.66
CA VAL A 284 8.12 31.16 -20.75
C VAL A 284 8.55 31.72 -22.11
N THR A 285 9.02 30.83 -22.99
CA THR A 285 9.34 31.14 -24.39
C THR A 285 8.32 30.51 -25.34
N THR A 286 8.26 31.00 -26.58
CA THR A 286 7.34 30.47 -27.62
C THR A 286 7.53 28.97 -27.89
N GLY A 287 8.77 28.46 -27.76
CA GLY A 287 9.08 27.04 -27.95
C GLY A 287 8.52 26.11 -26.86
N GLN A 288 8.00 26.64 -25.75
CA GLN A 288 7.41 25.87 -24.65
C GLN A 288 5.88 25.73 -24.76
N HIS A 289 5.27 26.22 -25.85
CA HIS A 289 3.85 26.03 -26.09
C HIS A 289 3.51 24.53 -26.21
N GLY A 290 2.47 24.09 -25.48
CA GLY A 290 2.02 22.70 -25.47
C GLY A 290 2.84 21.77 -24.56
N THR A 291 3.83 22.31 -23.83
CA THR A 291 4.52 21.56 -22.77
C THR A 291 3.59 21.33 -21.57
N ARG A 292 3.88 20.31 -20.77
CA ARG A 292 3.08 19.92 -19.60
C ARG A 292 3.94 19.93 -18.36
N TYR A 293 3.51 20.67 -17.34
CA TYR A 293 4.09 20.55 -16.02
C TYR A 293 3.46 19.34 -15.32
N VAL A 294 4.31 18.53 -14.68
CA VAL A 294 3.89 17.32 -13.99
C VAL A 294 4.40 17.37 -12.56
N CYS A 295 3.49 17.23 -11.61
CA CYS A 295 3.82 16.93 -10.22
C CYS A 295 3.82 15.42 -10.02
N ARG A 296 4.97 14.85 -9.66
CA ARG A 296 5.14 13.43 -9.36
C ARG A 296 5.32 13.23 -7.87
N VAL A 297 4.54 12.33 -7.30
CA VAL A 297 4.55 12.02 -5.87
C VAL A 297 4.95 10.58 -5.67
N HIS A 298 6.02 10.38 -4.89
CA HIS A 298 6.46 9.09 -4.42
C HIS A 298 6.07 8.92 -2.95
N HIS A 299 5.59 7.74 -2.61
CA HIS A 299 5.12 7.42 -1.26
C HIS A 299 5.14 5.88 -1.07
N PRO A 300 5.42 5.33 0.13
CA PRO A 300 5.53 3.88 0.35
C PRO A 300 4.27 3.08 0.01
N SER A 301 3.10 3.72 0.00
CA SER A 301 1.82 3.08 -0.37
C SER A 301 1.47 3.18 -1.85
N LEU A 302 2.33 3.82 -2.66
CA LEU A 302 2.20 3.92 -4.11
C LEU A 302 3.15 2.95 -4.84
N PRO A 303 2.87 2.61 -6.11
CA PRO A 303 3.83 1.90 -6.96
C PRO A 303 5.13 2.70 -7.15
N ALA A 304 6.21 2.03 -7.57
CA ALA A 304 7.52 2.66 -7.76
C ALA A 304 7.52 3.89 -8.70
N LEU A 305 6.63 3.91 -9.71
CA LEU A 305 6.48 5.04 -10.64
C LEU A 305 5.82 6.30 -10.02
N GLY A 306 5.30 6.18 -8.80
CA GLY A 306 4.58 7.24 -8.12
C GLY A 306 3.22 7.56 -8.74
N ARG A 307 2.59 8.61 -8.22
CA ARG A 307 1.34 9.18 -8.74
C ARG A 307 1.67 10.52 -9.39
N ARG A 308 1.15 10.75 -10.60
CA ARG A 308 1.34 12.01 -11.32
C ARG A 308 0.04 12.80 -11.47
N ALA A 309 0.15 14.12 -11.45
CA ALA A 309 -0.86 15.08 -11.91
C ALA A 309 -0.20 16.06 -12.89
N GLU A 310 -0.87 16.42 -13.98
CA GLU A 310 -0.31 17.23 -15.06
C GLU A 310 -1.20 18.41 -15.46
N VAL A 311 -0.57 19.47 -15.96
CA VAL A 311 -1.23 20.67 -16.50
C VAL A 311 -0.52 21.11 -17.77
N THR A 312 -1.27 21.54 -18.79
CA THR A 312 -0.70 21.96 -20.07
C THR A 312 -0.49 23.48 -20.13
N LEU A 313 0.69 23.91 -20.58
CA LEU A 313 1.03 25.31 -20.81
C LEU A 313 0.63 25.75 -22.21
N GLN A 314 -0.14 26.83 -22.30
CA GLN A 314 -0.44 27.53 -23.55
C GLN A 314 0.21 28.92 -23.54
N VAL A 315 1.16 29.13 -24.45
CA VAL A 315 1.78 30.45 -24.63
C VAL A 315 0.87 31.29 -25.53
N ALA A 316 0.55 32.51 -25.08
CA ALA A 316 -0.30 33.43 -25.82
C ALA A 316 0.29 33.80 -27.19
N GLY A 317 -0.57 34.02 -28.19
CA GLY A 317 -0.16 34.39 -29.55
C GLY A 317 0.27 33.24 -30.46
N LEU A 318 0.28 32.00 -29.96
CA LEU A 318 0.57 30.79 -30.75
C LEU A 318 -0.65 29.90 -30.99
N SER A 319 -1.71 30.05 -30.20
CA SER A 319 -3.00 29.45 -30.48
C SER A 319 -3.67 30.23 -31.62
N GLY A 320 -3.74 29.63 -32.81
CA GLY A 320 -4.57 30.14 -33.90
C GLY A 320 -6.07 30.11 -33.55
N PRO A 321 -6.93 30.81 -34.31
CA PRO A 321 -8.37 30.81 -34.06
C PRO A 321 -8.89 29.37 -34.02
N SER A 322 -9.70 29.07 -33.00
CA SER A 322 -10.39 27.78 -32.90
C SER A 322 -11.28 27.56 -34.13
N LEU A 323 -11.56 26.30 -34.47
CA LEU A 323 -12.56 25.96 -35.49
C LEU A 323 -13.92 26.58 -35.11
N GLU A 324 -14.23 26.67 -33.81
CA GLU A 324 -15.42 27.35 -33.28
C GLU A 324 -15.36 28.87 -33.47
N ASP A 325 -14.19 29.49 -33.30
CA ASP A 325 -14.00 30.92 -33.58
C ASP A 325 -14.22 31.21 -35.06
N GLY A 326 -13.70 30.33 -35.94
CA GLY A 326 -13.92 30.40 -37.37
C GLY A 326 -15.40 30.26 -37.75
N VAL A 327 -16.11 29.30 -37.16
CA VAL A 327 -17.56 29.14 -37.35
C VAL A 327 -18.32 30.38 -36.85
N GLY A 328 -17.95 30.92 -35.69
CA GLY A 328 -18.55 32.14 -35.15
C GLY A 328 -18.33 33.37 -36.04
N LEU A 329 -17.12 33.54 -36.58
CA LEU A 329 -16.79 34.60 -37.56
C LEU A 329 -17.58 34.45 -38.86
N PHE A 330 -17.73 33.21 -39.36
CA PHE A 330 -18.58 32.94 -40.53
C PHE A 330 -20.06 33.26 -40.26
N LEU A 331 -20.61 32.78 -39.14
CA LEU A 331 -22.01 32.99 -38.79
C LEU A 331 -22.32 34.47 -38.59
N SER A 332 -21.45 35.20 -37.89
CA SER A 332 -21.60 36.65 -37.70
C SER A 332 -21.51 37.41 -39.03
N ALA A 333 -20.61 37.02 -39.94
CA ALA A 333 -20.53 37.61 -41.28
C ALA A 333 -21.82 37.36 -42.10
N PHE A 334 -22.37 36.14 -42.08
CA PHE A 334 -23.64 35.85 -42.77
C PHE A 334 -24.82 36.62 -42.19
N LEU A 335 -24.87 36.76 -40.86
CA LEU A 335 -25.93 37.49 -40.18
C LEU A 335 -25.87 38.99 -40.50
N LEU A 336 -24.66 39.58 -40.50
CA LEU A 336 -24.44 40.96 -40.93
C LEU A 336 -24.80 41.17 -42.41
N LEU A 337 -24.40 40.25 -43.30
CA LEU A 337 -24.73 40.33 -44.72
C LEU A 337 -26.24 40.24 -44.95
N GLY A 338 -26.93 39.38 -44.19
CA GLY A 338 -28.38 39.28 -44.19
C GLY A 338 -29.04 40.59 -43.75
N LEU A 339 -28.55 41.19 -42.66
CA LEU A 339 -29.03 42.47 -42.13
C LEU A 339 -28.84 43.63 -43.11
N VAL A 340 -27.66 43.71 -43.74
CA VAL A 340 -27.35 44.73 -44.77
C VAL A 340 -28.26 44.56 -45.99
N ASN A 341 -28.51 43.34 -46.44
CA ASN A 341 -29.42 43.09 -47.56
C ASN A 341 -30.86 43.49 -47.22
N VAL A 342 -31.37 43.14 -46.03
CA VAL A 342 -32.72 43.53 -45.61
C VAL A 342 -32.85 45.04 -45.48
N LEU A 343 -31.85 45.72 -44.90
CA LEU A 343 -31.81 47.19 -44.83
C LEU A 343 -31.74 47.83 -46.23
N GLY A 344 -30.96 47.25 -47.14
CA GLY A 344 -30.87 47.69 -48.54
C GLY A 344 -32.20 47.54 -49.29
N TRP A 345 -32.88 46.41 -49.11
CA TRP A 345 -34.23 46.18 -49.66
C TRP A 345 -35.24 47.15 -49.07
N ALA A 346 -35.25 47.35 -47.75
CA ALA A 346 -36.14 48.30 -47.09
C ALA A 346 -35.92 49.73 -47.58
N ALA A 347 -34.66 50.15 -47.76
CA ALA A 347 -34.32 51.46 -48.31
C ALA A 347 -34.78 51.62 -49.78
N ALA A 348 -34.61 50.59 -50.61
CA ALA A 348 -35.10 50.60 -51.99
C ALA A 348 -36.64 50.64 -52.08
N TYR A 349 -37.34 49.90 -51.22
CA TYR A 349 -38.80 49.96 -51.10
C TYR A 349 -39.30 51.33 -50.64
N LEU A 350 -38.62 51.96 -49.68
CA LEU A 350 -38.94 53.33 -49.25
C LEU A 350 -38.69 54.37 -50.35
N ALA A 351 -37.62 54.21 -51.13
CA ALA A 351 -37.31 55.11 -52.24
C ALA A 351 -38.34 55.02 -53.38
N THR A 352 -38.71 53.79 -53.79
CA THR A 352 -39.73 53.56 -54.84
C THR A 352 -41.14 53.94 -54.40
N SER A 353 -41.47 53.78 -53.11
CA SER A 353 -42.71 54.29 -52.52
C SER A 353 -42.80 55.82 -52.62
N LYS A 354 -41.68 56.54 -52.47
CA LYS A 354 -41.66 58.01 -52.51
C LYS A 354 -41.89 58.55 -53.93
N ASP A 355 -41.31 57.91 -54.95
CA ASP A 355 -41.52 58.27 -56.36
C ASP A 355 -42.94 57.98 -56.86
N SER A 356 -43.65 57.03 -56.23
CA SER A 356 -45.04 56.69 -56.60
C SER A 356 -46.11 57.67 -56.07
N VAL A 357 -45.74 58.55 -55.14
CA VAL A 357 -46.66 59.54 -54.52
C VAL A 357 -46.58 60.90 -55.25
N GLU A 358 -45.62 61.09 -56.16
CA GLU A 358 -45.36 62.36 -56.85
C GLU A 358 -45.80 62.38 -58.34
N LYS A 359 -46.72 61.50 -58.74
CA LYS A 359 -47.33 61.49 -60.10
C LYS A 359 -48.81 61.79 -60.10
#